data_AF-A0A1B6NPZ3-F1
#
_entry.id   AF-A0A1B6NPZ3-F1
#
_cell.length_a   1.000
_cell.length_b   1.000
_cell.length_c   1.000
_cell.angle_alpha   90.00
_cell.angle_beta   90.00
_cell.angle_gamma   90.00
#
_symmetry.space_group_name_H-M   'P 1'
#
loop_
_entity.id
_entity.type
_entity.pdbx_description
1 polymer ?
#
loop_
_entity_poly.entity_id
_entity_poly.type
_entity_poly.pdbx_seq_one_letter_code
_entity_poly.pdbx_strand_id
1 'polypeptide(L)' 'MLITELGYFALLTAFVLALLQVILPTIGVIRNQVAWQRLAPSLAWAQFAAMITSFGALIAGF' A
#
# COMPACT_ATOMS: atom_id res chain seq x y z
N MET A 1 -17.06 9.04 -13.67
CA MET A 1 -15.87 8.50 -14.38
C MET A 1 -14.58 8.83 -13.63
N LEU A 2 -14.23 10.11 -13.44
CA LEU A 2 -13.00 10.50 -12.72
C LEU A 2 -12.82 9.83 -11.34
N ILE A 3 -13.86 9.76 -10.53
CA ILE A 3 -13.80 9.15 -9.18
C ILE A 3 -13.44 7.66 -9.27
N THR A 4 -14.04 6.95 -10.23
CA THR A 4 -13.76 5.54 -10.47
C THR A 4 -12.31 5.32 -10.93
N GLU A 5 -11.79 6.19 -11.81
CA GLU A 5 -10.39 6.17 -12.27
C GLU A 5 -9.41 6.40 -11.12
N LEU A 6 -9.69 7.36 -10.22
CA LEU A 6 -8.94 7.57 -8.99
C LEU A 6 -8.99 6.34 -8.07
N GLY A 7 -10.13 5.64 -8.00
CA GLY A 7 -10.29 4.40 -7.26
C GLY A 7 -9.37 3.29 -7.76
N TYR A 8 -9.26 3.11 -9.08
CA TYR A 8 -8.33 2.14 -9.68
C TYR A 8 -6.87 2.53 -9.49
N PHE A 9 -6.54 3.81 -9.61
CA PHE A 9 -5.18 4.28 -9.35
C PHE A 9 -4.75 4.06 -7.90
N ALA A 10 -5.64 4.38 -6.95
CA ALA A 10 -5.41 4.11 -5.53
C ALA A 10 -5.28 2.60 -5.25
N LEU A 11 -6.05 1.75 -5.95
CA LEU A 11 -5.95 0.30 -5.85
C LEU A 11 -4.58 -0.21 -6.30
N LEU A 12 -4.10 0.26 -7.46
CA LEU A 12 -2.78 -0.08 -7.98
C LEU A 12 -1.69 0.38 -7.01
N THR A 13 -1.84 1.57 -6.44
CA THR A 13 -0.91 2.09 -5.42
C THR A 13 -0.89 1.21 -4.18
N ALA A 14 -2.06 0.79 -3.68
CA ALA A 14 -2.16 -0.14 -2.55
C ALA A 14 -1.47 -1.49 -2.84
N PHE A 15 -1.61 -1.99 -4.08
CA PHE A 15 -0.94 -3.22 -4.52
C PHE A 15 0.58 -3.07 -4.52
N VAL A 16 1.12 -1.98 -5.07
CA VAL A 16 2.56 -1.71 -5.05
C VAL A 16 3.08 -1.58 -3.62
N LEU A 17 2.35 -0.87 -2.75
CA LEU A 17 2.70 -0.74 -1.33
C LEU A 17 2.72 -2.09 -0.61
N ALA A 18 1.76 -2.98 -0.90
CA ALA A 18 1.73 -4.33 -0.34
C ALA A 18 2.97 -5.15 -0.77
N LEU A 19 3.38 -5.06 -2.04
CA LEU A 19 4.62 -5.70 -2.51
C LEU A 19 5.84 -5.16 -1.78
N LEU A 20 5.97 -3.84 -1.65
CA LEU A 20 7.07 -3.22 -0.92
C LEU A 20 7.06 -3.62 0.57
N GLN A 21 5.88 -3.68 1.18
CA GLN A 21 5.70 -4.06 2.58
C GLN A 21 6.09 -5.52 2.86
N VAL A 22 5.96 -6.41 1.88
CA VAL A 22 6.41 -7.80 2.01
C VAL A 22 7.90 -7.92 1.70
N ILE A 23 8.37 -7.30 0.61
CA ILE A 23 9.73 -7.51 0.10
C ILE A 23 10.78 -6.81 0.98
N LEU A 24 10.61 -5.50 1.26
CA LEU A 24 11.65 -4.72 1.95
C LEU A 24 11.87 -5.19 3.39
N PRO A 25 10.84 -5.37 4.23
CA PRO A 25 11.02 -5.82 5.60
C PRO A 25 11.53 -7.26 5.69
N THR A 26 11.06 -8.15 4.82
CA THR A 26 11.55 -9.55 4.76
C THR A 26 13.04 -9.60 4.43
N ILE A 27 13.49 -8.87 3.41
CA ILE A 27 14.92 -8.74 3.10
C ILE A 27 15.66 -8.12 4.29
N GLY A 28 15.06 -7.13 4.96
CA GLY A 28 15.58 -6.53 6.18
C GLY A 28 15.77 -7.52 7.33
N VAL A 29 14.87 -8.49 7.50
CA VAL A 29 15.02 -9.59 8.48
C VAL A 29 16.17 -10.50 8.07
N ILE A 30 16.19 -10.97 6.82
CA ILE A 30 17.22 -11.91 6.31
C ILE A 30 18.62 -11.32 6.44
N ARG A 31 18.77 -10.00 6.20
CA ARG A 31 20.06 -9.31 6.25
C ARG A 31 20.39 -8.68 7.61
N ASN A 32 19.58 -8.91 8.65
CA ASN A 32 19.70 -8.26 9.97
C ASN A 32 19.80 -6.72 9.89
N GLN A 33 19.07 -6.09 8.95
CA GLN A 33 19.03 -4.65 8.77
C GLN A 33 17.79 -4.03 9.41
N VAL A 34 17.95 -3.52 10.63
CA VAL A 34 16.86 -2.94 11.43
C VAL A 34 16.16 -1.76 10.71
N ALA A 35 16.90 -0.96 9.94
CA ALA A 35 16.31 0.15 9.18
C ALA A 35 15.25 -0.32 8.17
N TRP A 36 15.48 -1.45 7.50
CA TRP A 36 14.55 -2.00 6.51
C TRP A 36 13.36 -2.70 7.17
N GLN A 37 13.57 -3.32 8.34
CA GLN A 37 12.48 -3.91 9.13
C GLN A 37 11.49 -2.84 9.61
N ARG A 38 11.99 -1.65 10.01
CA ARG A 38 11.16 -0.52 10.46
C ARG A 38 10.26 0.07 9.37
N LEU A 39 10.49 -0.25 8.11
CA LEU A 39 9.60 0.15 7.02
C LEU A 39 8.25 -0.57 7.07
N ALA A 40 8.16 -1.76 7.69
CA ALA A 40 6.92 -2.54 7.78
C ALA A 40 5.71 -1.72 8.31
N PRO A 41 5.77 -1.12 9.52
CA PRO A 41 4.63 -0.35 10.04
C PRO A 41 4.31 0.89 9.21
N SER A 42 5.31 1.58 8.64
CA SER A 42 5.07 2.75 7.79
C SER A 42 4.37 2.37 6.48
N LEU A 43 4.80 1.29 5.83
CA LEU A 43 4.18 0.77 4.62
C LEU A 43 2.78 0.22 4.89
N ALA A 44 2.54 -0.38 6.06
CA ALA A 44 1.21 -0.83 6.47
C ALA A 44 0.20 0.32 6.54
N TRP A 45 0.59 1.44 7.17
CA TRP A 45 -0.27 2.63 7.24
C TRP A 45 -0.52 3.23 5.85
N ALA A 46 0.50 3.28 5.00
CA ALA A 46 0.36 3.74 3.62
C ALA A 46 -0.57 2.82 2.81
N GLN A 47 -0.42 1.50 2.94
CA GLN A 47 -1.27 0.51 2.27
C GLN A 47 -2.73 0.66 2.73
N PHE A 48 -2.96 0.80 4.04
CA PHE A 48 -4.29 1.00 4.60
C PHE A 48 -4.94 2.28 4.05
N ALA A 49 -4.21 3.40 4.02
CA ALA A 49 -4.70 4.65 3.47
C ALA A 49 -5.06 4.52 1.98
N ALA A 50 -4.18 3.91 1.18
CA ALA A 50 -4.45 3.70 -0.25
C ALA A 50 -5.67 2.78 -0.47
N MET A 51 -5.80 1.73 0.35
CA MET A 51 -6.91 0.78 0.26
C MET A 51 -8.26 1.43 0.61
N ILE A 52 -8.34 2.20 1.70
CA ILE A 52 -9.59 2.85 2.10
C ILE A 52 -9.99 3.95 1.11
N THR A 53 -9.02 4.70 0.57
CA THR A 53 -9.27 5.66 -0.51
C THR A 53 -9.79 4.97 -1.76
N SER A 54 -9.18 3.87 -2.18
CA SER A 54 -9.62 3.09 -3.34
C SER A 54 -11.05 2.58 -3.15
N PHE A 55 -11.32 1.95 -2.01
CA PHE A 55 -12.64 1.42 -1.69
C PHE A 55 -13.72 2.51 -1.68
N GLY A 56 -13.46 3.64 -1.02
CA GLY A 56 -14.39 4.76 -0.97
C GLY A 56 -14.66 5.36 -2.36
N ALA A 57 -13.62 5.53 -3.18
CA ALA A 57 -13.76 6.04 -4.53
C ALA A 57 -14.53 5.08 -5.46
N LEU A 58 -14.27 3.77 -5.38
CA LEU A 58 -14.98 2.79 -6.18
C LEU A 58 -16.46 2.69 -5.79
N ILE A 59 -16.81 2.81 -4.51
CA ILE A 59 -18.21 2.89 -4.07
C ILE A 59 -18.88 4.16 -4.57
N ALA A 60 -18.23 5.32 -4.42
CA ALA A 60 -18.81 6.60 -4.82
C ALA A 60 -18.92 6.75 -6.36
N GLY A 61 -18.13 5.99 -7.11
CA GLY A 61 -18.13 5.96 -8.57
C GLY A 61 -18.99 4.87 -9.21
N PHE A 62 -19.67 4.05 -8.40
CA PHE A 62 -20.61 3.00 -8.83
C PHE A 62 -22.02 3.56 -8.98
#